data_AF-A0A357L912-F1
#
_entry.id   AF-A0A357L912-F1
#
_cell.length_a   1.000
_cell.length_b   1.000
_cell.length_c   1.000
_cell.angle_alpha   90.00
_cell.angle_beta   90.00
_cell.angle_gamma   90.00
#
_symmetry.space_group_name_H-M   'P 1'
#
loop_
_entity.id
_entity.type
_entity.pdbx_description
1 polymer ?
#
loop_
_entity_poly.entity_id
_entity_poly.type
_entity_poly.pdbx_seq_one_letter_code
_entity_poly.pdbx_strand_id
1 'polypeptide(L)'
;ASKTYKPRHIAIGTNTDPYQPIERKFLLMRAILPVLAKYNHPVSLLTKSALIARDVDLLAPMAEARIVRAMLSITTLDPKLARTMEPRASTPKRRFAAVQALAEAGVPVGVMTAP
;
A
#
# COMPACT_ATOMS: atom_id res chain seq x y z
N ALA A 1 2.11 21.45 18.02
CA ALA A 1 2.61 20.08 18.23
C ALA A 1 3.56 20.06 19.43
N SER A 2 3.56 19.01 20.24
CA SER A 2 4.51 18.91 21.37
C SER A 2 5.94 18.95 20.85
N LYS A 3 6.81 19.76 21.47
CA LYS A 3 8.25 19.84 21.14
C LYS A 3 8.99 18.51 21.36
N THR A 4 8.39 17.59 22.11
CA THR A 4 8.98 16.28 22.44
C THR A 4 8.48 15.13 21.56
N TYR A 5 7.55 15.38 20.64
CA TYR A 5 6.98 14.32 19.82
C TYR A 5 8.00 13.81 18.80
N LYS A 6 8.32 12.51 18.89
CA LYS A 6 9.14 11.79 17.91
C LYS A 6 8.24 10.85 17.12
N PRO A 7 8.06 11.05 15.80
CA PRO A 7 7.31 10.13 14.96
C PRO A 7 7.85 8.72 15.09
N ARG A 8 6.96 7.75 15.28
CA ARG A 8 7.30 6.31 15.24
C ARG A 8 6.67 5.69 14.01
N HIS A 9 7.22 4.59 13.52
CA HIS A 9 6.69 3.96 12.33
C HIS A 9 5.23 3.46 12.54
N ILE A 10 4.33 3.78 11.60
CA ILE A 10 2.97 3.21 11.54
C ILE A 10 2.93 2.12 10.47
N ALA A 11 2.38 0.96 10.81
CA ALA A 11 2.06 -0.07 9.83
C ALA A 11 0.56 -0.05 9.54
N ILE A 12 0.17 0.23 8.30
CA ILE A 12 -1.22 0.20 7.83
C ILE A 12 -1.42 -1.06 7.00
N GLY A 13 -2.53 -1.77 7.22
CA GLY A 13 -2.81 -3.04 6.53
C GLY A 13 -2.43 -4.29 7.32
N THR A 14 -2.16 -4.15 8.62
CA THR A 14 -1.84 -5.28 9.52
C THR A 14 -3.06 -6.09 9.92
N ASN A 15 -4.19 -5.42 10.17
CA ASN A 15 -5.46 -6.08 10.55
C ASN A 15 -6.49 -6.05 9.42
N THR A 16 -6.59 -4.92 8.72
CA THR A 16 -7.61 -4.68 7.69
C THR A 16 -6.96 -4.05 6.48
N ASP A 17 -7.31 -4.52 5.28
CA ASP A 17 -6.78 -3.97 4.03
C ASP A 17 -7.15 -2.48 3.88
N PRO A 18 -6.18 -1.58 3.65
CA PRO A 18 -6.44 -0.15 3.52
C PRO A 18 -7.03 0.25 2.16
N TYR A 19 -6.94 -0.62 1.16
CA TYR A 19 -7.40 -0.39 -0.21
C TYR A 19 -8.56 -1.32 -0.58
N GLN A 20 -9.49 -1.52 0.36
CA GLN A 20 -10.76 -2.20 0.13
C GLN A 20 -11.53 -1.60 -1.05
N PRO A 21 -12.48 -2.33 -1.68
CA PRO A 21 -13.25 -1.80 -2.81
C PRO A 21 -13.87 -0.42 -2.57
N ILE A 22 -14.27 -0.14 -1.34
CA ILE A 22 -14.91 1.11 -0.92
C ILE A 22 -13.96 2.32 -0.94
N GLU A 23 -12.65 2.09 -0.90
CA GLU A 23 -11.61 3.12 -1.01
C GLU A 23 -11.63 3.84 -2.37
N ARG A 24 -12.24 3.23 -3.41
CA ARG A 24 -12.47 3.91 -4.70
C ARG A 24 -13.42 5.10 -4.56
N LYS A 25 -14.34 5.04 -3.60
CA LYS A 25 -15.34 6.08 -3.35
C LYS A 25 -14.89 7.05 -2.26
N PHE A 26 -14.41 6.54 -1.13
CA PHE A 26 -14.12 7.38 0.03
C PHE A 26 -12.74 8.02 0.01
N LEU A 27 -11.79 7.50 -0.76
CA LEU A 27 -10.44 8.08 -0.91
C LEU A 27 -9.75 8.32 0.44
N LEU A 28 -9.98 7.45 1.44
CA LEU A 28 -9.49 7.64 2.80
C LEU A 28 -7.98 7.56 2.85
N MET A 29 -7.38 6.56 2.20
CA MET A 29 -5.92 6.47 2.13
C MET A 29 -5.32 7.67 1.42
N ARG A 30 -5.95 8.10 0.33
CA ARG A 30 -5.54 9.29 -0.42
C ARG A 30 -5.64 10.58 0.42
N ALA A 31 -6.54 10.65 1.39
CA ALA A 31 -6.62 11.76 2.36
C ALA A 31 -5.62 11.62 3.52
N ILE A 32 -5.30 10.39 3.95
CA ILE A 32 -4.36 10.11 5.04
C ILE A 32 -2.91 10.36 4.62
N LEU A 33 -2.51 9.94 3.41
CA LEU A 33 -1.13 10.04 2.93
C LEU A 33 -0.57 11.47 2.97
N PRO A 34 -1.28 12.53 2.53
CA PRO A 34 -0.81 13.90 2.64
C PRO A 34 -0.61 14.37 4.09
N VAL A 35 -1.43 13.87 5.03
CA VAL A 35 -1.25 14.18 6.45
C VAL A 35 0.03 13.55 6.96
N LEU A 36 0.29 12.27 6.65
CA LEU A 36 1.53 11.60 7.04
C LEU A 36 2.76 12.29 6.41
N ALA A 37 2.68 12.65 5.13
CA ALA A 37 3.73 13.36 4.42
C ALA A 37 4.03 14.72 5.06
N LYS A 38 2.99 15.52 5.38
CA LYS A 38 3.13 16.84 6.02
C LYS A 38 3.94 16.80 7.32
N TYR A 39 3.85 15.70 8.07
CA TYR A 39 4.54 15.53 9.35
C TYR A 39 5.75 14.60 9.27
N ASN A 40 6.22 14.23 8.07
CA ASN A 40 7.31 13.28 7.86
C ASN A 40 7.13 11.99 8.67
N HIS A 41 5.90 11.50 8.75
CA HIS A 41 5.56 10.38 9.59
C HIS A 41 5.83 9.07 8.85
N PRO A 42 6.79 8.23 9.31
CA PRO A 42 7.14 7.01 8.59
C PRO A 42 5.98 6.01 8.61
N VAL A 43 5.72 5.37 7.47
CA VAL A 43 4.61 4.45 7.27
C VAL A 43 4.97 3.27 6.35
N SER A 44 4.48 2.08 6.68
CA SER A 44 4.42 0.95 5.75
C SER A 44 2.98 0.65 5.38
N LEU A 45 2.76 0.30 4.11
CA LEU A 45 1.46 -0.08 3.59
C LEU A 45 1.49 -1.55 3.17
N LEU A 46 0.53 -2.34 3.65
CA LEU A 46 0.32 -3.73 3.24
C LEU A 46 -1.08 -3.88 2.62
N THR A 47 -1.18 -4.46 1.42
CA THR A 47 -2.48 -4.64 0.75
C THR A 47 -2.51 -5.82 -0.22
N LYS A 48 -3.70 -6.36 -0.47
CA LYS A 48 -4.02 -7.33 -1.53
C LYS A 48 -4.64 -6.65 -2.76
N SER A 49 -4.71 -5.32 -2.77
CA SER A 49 -5.38 -4.52 -3.79
C SER A 49 -4.38 -3.82 -4.70
N ALA A 50 -4.58 -3.95 -6.02
CA ALA A 50 -3.83 -3.19 -7.01
C ALA A 50 -4.21 -1.69 -7.02
N LEU A 51 -5.21 -1.27 -6.23
CA LEU A 51 -5.65 0.12 -6.14
C LEU A 51 -4.57 1.06 -5.57
N ILE A 52 -3.62 0.53 -4.79
CA ILE A 52 -2.47 1.31 -4.28
C ILE A 52 -1.70 2.04 -5.39
N ALA A 53 -1.65 1.48 -6.59
CA ALA A 53 -0.98 2.11 -7.74
C ALA A 53 -1.63 3.44 -8.17
N ARG A 54 -2.90 3.69 -7.80
CA ARG A 54 -3.57 4.99 -8.02
C ARG A 54 -2.85 6.13 -7.30
N ASP A 55 -2.29 5.86 -6.12
CA ASP A 55 -1.75 6.87 -5.21
C ASP A 55 -0.23 7.02 -5.37
N VAL A 56 0.35 6.53 -6.48
CA VAL A 56 1.78 6.67 -6.82
C VAL A 56 2.23 8.14 -6.77
N ASP A 57 1.39 9.07 -7.20
CA ASP A 57 1.67 10.51 -7.18
C ASP A 57 1.90 11.06 -5.76
N LEU A 58 1.32 10.42 -4.74
CA LEU A 58 1.54 10.74 -3.33
C LEU A 58 2.67 9.92 -2.72
N LEU A 59 2.79 8.64 -3.12
CA LEU A 59 3.77 7.70 -2.56
C LEU A 59 5.20 7.98 -3.03
N ALA A 60 5.40 8.42 -4.27
CA ALA A 60 6.74 8.68 -4.81
C ALA A 60 7.49 9.80 -4.05
N PRO A 61 6.91 10.99 -3.81
CA PRO A 61 7.56 12.02 -2.98
C PRO A 61 7.82 11.56 -1.54
N MET A 62 6.92 10.76 -0.96
CA MET A 62 7.13 10.17 0.37
C MET A 62 8.29 9.15 0.36
N ALA A 63 8.51 8.46 -0.75
CA ALA A 63 9.59 7.50 -0.92
C ALA A 63 10.94 8.20 -1.05
N GLU A 64 11.01 9.32 -1.78
CA GLU A 64 12.19 10.20 -1.83
C GLU A 64 12.60 10.69 -0.44
N ALA A 65 11.60 11.07 0.38
CA ALA A 65 11.80 11.44 1.78
C ALA A 65 12.11 10.24 2.72
N ARG A 66 12.13 9.01 2.19
CA ARG A 66 12.39 7.76 2.92
C ARG A 66 11.41 7.49 4.06
N ILE A 67 10.16 7.94 3.92
CA ILE A 67 9.11 7.77 4.94
C ILE A 67 8.02 6.78 4.52
N VAL A 68 8.07 6.20 3.32
CA VAL A 68 7.09 5.17 2.90
C VAL A 68 7.74 3.95 2.29
N ARG A 69 7.10 2.80 2.52
CA ARG A 69 7.28 1.57 1.75
C ARG A 69 5.95 0.85 1.56
N ALA A 70 5.83 0.08 0.48
CA ALA A 70 4.65 -0.69 0.18
C ALA A 70 4.96 -2.19 0.12
N MET A 71 3.99 -3.02 0.49
CA MET A 71 4.03 -4.45 0.31
C MET A 71 2.70 -4.91 -0.28
N LEU A 72 2.76 -5.68 -1.36
CA LEU A 72 1.60 -6.34 -1.91
C LEU A 72 1.61 -7.81 -1.52
N SER A 73 0.53 -8.25 -0.87
CA SER A 73 0.34 -9.65 -0.55
C SER A 73 -0.03 -10.41 -1.82
N ILE A 74 0.74 -11.42 -2.17
CA ILE A 74 0.50 -12.31 -3.33
C ILE A 74 0.68 -13.75 -2.86
N THR A 75 -0.43 -14.44 -2.61
CA THR A 75 -0.45 -15.81 -2.09
C THR A 75 -0.04 -16.85 -3.10
N THR A 76 -0.56 -16.74 -4.32
CA THR A 76 -0.37 -17.70 -5.40
C THR A 76 -0.45 -16.99 -6.74
N LEU A 77 0.18 -17.57 -7.75
CA LEU A 77 0.07 -17.14 -9.14
C LEU A 77 -1.08 -17.80 -9.88
N ASP A 78 -1.64 -18.90 -9.34
CA ASP A 78 -2.79 -19.59 -9.94
C ASP A 78 -4.06 -18.73 -9.78
N PRO A 79 -4.66 -18.25 -10.88
CA PRO A 79 -5.86 -17.42 -10.83
C PRO A 79 -7.08 -18.14 -10.25
N LYS A 80 -7.21 -19.46 -10.46
CA LYS A 80 -8.33 -20.25 -9.92
C LYS A 80 -8.20 -20.36 -8.41
N LEU A 81 -7.02 -20.75 -7.92
CA LEU A 81 -6.77 -20.85 -6.48
C LEU A 81 -6.90 -19.48 -5.78
N ALA A 82 -6.33 -18.42 -6.37
CA ALA A 82 -6.45 -17.07 -5.83
C ALA A 82 -7.92 -16.62 -5.72
N ARG A 83 -8.76 -16.93 -6.71
CA ARG A 83 -10.19 -16.59 -6.67
C ARG A 83 -10.95 -17.37 -5.60
N THR A 84 -10.58 -18.62 -5.37
CA THR A 84 -11.17 -19.44 -4.31
C THR A 84 -10.79 -18.93 -2.92
N MET A 85 -9.52 -18.58 -2.70
CA MET A 85 -9.02 -18.13 -1.40
C MET A 85 -9.36 -16.65 -1.10
N GLU A 86 -9.30 -15.79 -2.12
CA GLU A 86 -9.36 -14.33 -1.96
C GLU A 86 -10.32 -13.67 -2.99
N PRO A 87 -11.62 -14.01 -2.99
CA PRO A 87 -12.55 -13.68 -4.08
C PRO A 87 -12.73 -12.18 -4.35
N ARG A 88 -12.39 -11.31 -3.39
CA ARG A 88 -12.52 -9.85 -3.48
C ARG A 88 -11.18 -9.12 -3.67
N ALA A 89 -10.06 -9.86 -3.67
CA ALA A 89 -8.73 -9.29 -3.89
C ALA A 89 -8.47 -9.04 -5.37
N SER A 90 -7.44 -8.24 -5.67
CA SER A 90 -6.98 -8.11 -7.05
C SER A 90 -6.35 -9.41 -7.54
N THR A 91 -6.54 -9.73 -8.82
CA THR A 91 -5.91 -10.91 -9.41
C THR A 91 -4.38 -10.85 -9.25
N PRO A 92 -3.67 -11.98 -9.14
CA PRO A 92 -2.21 -12.00 -8.98
C PRO A 92 -1.50 -11.14 -10.04
N LYS A 93 -1.90 -11.24 -11.31
CA LYS A 93 -1.37 -10.41 -12.40
C LYS A 93 -1.51 -8.90 -12.15
N ARG A 94 -2.66 -8.45 -11.64
CA ARG A 94 -2.89 -7.03 -11.33
C ARG A 94 -2.07 -6.57 -10.12
N ARG A 95 -1.84 -7.46 -9.15
CA ARG A 95 -0.96 -7.17 -8.01
C ARG A 95 0.48 -6.98 -8.47
N PHE A 96 1.01 -7.84 -9.36
CA PHE A 96 2.33 -7.61 -9.95
C PHE A 96 2.42 -6.33 -10.78
N ALA A 97 1.38 -6.00 -11.56
CA ALA A 97 1.36 -4.73 -12.28
C ALA A 97 1.43 -3.52 -11.33
N ALA A 98 0.78 -3.59 -10.15
CA ALA A 98 0.91 -2.56 -9.13
C ALA A 98 2.29 -2.53 -8.47
N VAL A 99 2.92 -3.68 -8.23
CA VAL A 99 4.32 -3.75 -7.78
C VAL A 99 5.25 -3.05 -8.78
N GLN A 100 5.09 -3.36 -10.08
CA GLN A 100 5.88 -2.73 -11.13
C GLN A 100 5.69 -1.22 -11.16
N ALA A 101 4.44 -0.72 -11.16
CA ALA A 101 4.16 0.72 -11.18
C ALA A 101 4.76 1.46 -9.97
N LEU A 102 4.72 0.85 -8.78
CA LEU A 102 5.34 1.43 -7.58
C LEU A 102 6.87 1.45 -7.69
N ALA A 103 7.48 0.36 -8.18
CA ALA A 103 8.92 0.26 -8.34
C ALA A 103 9.45 1.26 -9.38
N GLU A 104 8.76 1.40 -10.52
CA GLU A 104 9.10 2.37 -11.58
C GLU A 104 9.01 3.82 -11.07
N ALA A 105 8.10 4.09 -10.13
CA ALA A 105 7.99 5.38 -9.47
C ALA A 105 8.96 5.59 -8.29
N GLY A 106 9.89 4.67 -8.06
CA GLY A 106 10.91 4.76 -7.00
C GLY A 106 10.40 4.44 -5.59
N VAL A 107 9.17 3.92 -5.44
CA VAL A 107 8.63 3.54 -4.12
C VAL A 107 9.25 2.20 -3.69
N PRO A 108 9.90 2.10 -2.51
CA PRO A 108 10.35 0.83 -1.97
C PRO A 108 9.18 -0.14 -1.83
N VAL A 109 9.12 -1.14 -2.69
CA VAL A 109 8.01 -2.08 -2.79
C VAL A 109 8.50 -3.52 -2.71
N GLY A 110 7.70 -4.37 -2.08
CA GLY A 110 7.97 -5.80 -2.01
C GLY A 110 6.71 -6.64 -2.16
N VAL A 111 6.93 -7.95 -2.32
CA VAL A 111 5.86 -8.94 -2.28
C VAL A 111 5.88 -9.62 -0.92
N MET A 112 4.69 -9.81 -0.33
CA MET A 112 4.50 -10.64 0.84
C MET A 112 3.78 -11.92 0.42
N THR A 113 4.47 -13.05 0.45
CA THR A 113 3.91 -14.36 0.12
C THR A 113 3.42 -15.05 1.40
N ALA A 114 2.12 -15.27 1.49
CA ALA A 114 1.41 -15.88 2.63
C ALA A 114 0.07 -16.50 2.13
N PRO A 115 -0.62 -17.45 2.80
CA PRO A 115 -0.64 -17.64 4.26
C PRO A 115 0.74 -17.95 4.81
#